data_AF-A0A497GU52-F1
#
_entry.id   AF-A0A497GU52-F1
#
_cell.length_a   1.000
_cell.length_b   1.000
_cell.length_c   1.000
_cell.angle_alpha   90.00
_cell.angle_beta   90.00
_cell.angle_gamma   90.00
#
_symmetry.space_group_name_H-M   'P 1'
#
loop_
_entity.id
_entity.type
_entity.pdbx_description
1 polymer ?
#
loop_
_entity_poly.entity_id
_entity_poly.type
_entity_poly.pdbx_seq_one_letter_code
_entity_poly.pdbx_strand_id
1 'polypeptide(L)'
;MNGRYIKPLSRFKNLAIDSLPPLFLIPLTIFALYYESMPNPPASGPSLNLLILDGIFFAISMILVLIIPRYDRWLVRPLLASSRSFSQMFMYWALEPLMAFAIFIFGVVLSNLTMYWGSLVPYLIMYYGALAMVIVRLKSHVSLINERIARLTGR
;
A
#
# COMPACT_ATOMS: atom_id res chain seq x y z
N MET A 1 23.02 -26.06 -8.64
CA MET A 1 23.25 -24.66 -8.17
C MET A 1 22.01 -23.75 -8.27
N ASN A 2 21.03 -24.02 -9.14
CA ASN A 2 19.88 -23.12 -9.38
C ASN A 2 18.86 -23.04 -8.23
N GLY A 3 18.79 -24.07 -7.37
CA GLY A 3 17.91 -24.09 -6.20
C GLY A 3 18.15 -22.97 -5.18
N ARG A 4 19.39 -22.44 -5.08
CA ARG A 4 19.70 -21.28 -4.23
C ARG A 4 19.02 -19.98 -4.69
N TYR A 5 18.66 -19.87 -5.98
CA TYR A 5 18.08 -18.66 -6.57
C TYR A 5 16.56 -18.75 -6.75
N ILE A 6 16.04 -19.95 -7.05
CA ILE A 6 14.61 -20.19 -7.24
C ILE A 6 13.84 -20.05 -5.92
N LYS A 7 14.40 -20.54 -4.81
CA LYS A 7 13.73 -20.52 -3.50
C LYS A 7 13.43 -19.08 -2.99
N PRO A 8 14.38 -18.13 -3.02
CA PRO A 8 14.09 -16.72 -2.70
C PRO A 8 12.99 -16.09 -3.57
N LEU A 9 13.02 -16.33 -4.88
CA LEU A 9 12.05 -15.79 -5.83
C LEU A 9 10.63 -16.34 -5.58
N SER A 10 10.51 -17.65 -5.37
CA SER A 10 9.23 -18.28 -5.05
C SER A 10 8.68 -17.82 -3.70
N ARG A 11 9.55 -17.63 -2.70
CA ARG A 11 9.14 -17.10 -1.37
C ARG A 11 8.61 -15.69 -1.48
N PHE A 12 9.28 -14.82 -2.23
CA PHE A 12 8.81 -13.46 -2.48
C PHE A 12 7.44 -13.46 -3.16
N LYS A 13 7.29 -14.26 -4.23
CA LYS A 13 6.02 -14.39 -4.95
C LYS A 13 4.85 -14.75 -4.02
N ASN A 14 5.02 -15.81 -3.21
CA ASN A 14 3.96 -16.27 -2.33
C ASN A 14 3.65 -15.22 -1.25
N LEU A 15 4.68 -14.68 -0.58
CA LEU A 15 4.48 -13.68 0.47
C LEU A 15 3.79 -12.40 -0.04
N ALA A 16 4.16 -11.95 -1.24
CA ALA A 16 3.56 -10.75 -1.84
C ALA A 16 2.07 -10.95 -2.16
N ILE A 17 1.65 -12.18 -2.49
CA ILE A 17 0.24 -12.54 -2.71
C ILE A 17 -0.48 -12.71 -1.37
N ASP A 18 0.11 -13.45 -0.43
CA ASP A 18 -0.46 -13.78 0.87
C ASP A 18 -0.67 -12.55 1.77
N SER A 19 0.04 -11.45 1.49
CA SER A 19 -0.12 -10.17 2.20
C SER A 19 -1.24 -9.28 1.65
N LEU A 20 -1.82 -9.58 0.47
CA LEU A 20 -2.92 -8.77 -0.07
C LEU A 20 -4.20 -8.83 0.78
N PRO A 21 -4.67 -10.01 1.25
CA PRO A 21 -5.88 -10.09 2.07
C PRO A 21 -5.82 -9.22 3.35
N PRO A 22 -4.76 -9.28 4.19
CA PRO A 22 -4.72 -8.45 5.39
C PRO A 22 -4.60 -6.96 5.04
N LEU A 23 -3.87 -6.58 3.99
CA LEU A 23 -3.82 -5.19 3.53
C LEU A 23 -5.22 -4.69 3.15
N PHE A 24 -6.02 -5.50 2.46
CA PHE A 24 -7.38 -5.13 2.10
C PHE A 24 -8.32 -5.01 3.31
N LEU A 25 -8.24 -5.97 4.25
CA LEU A 25 -9.18 -6.11 5.36
C LEU A 25 -8.92 -5.15 6.52
N ILE A 26 -7.66 -4.90 6.89
CA ILE A 26 -7.33 -4.09 8.08
C ILE A 26 -7.97 -2.69 8.04
N PRO A 27 -7.85 -1.92 6.94
CA PRO A 27 -8.48 -0.59 6.85
C PRO A 27 -10.00 -0.63 6.91
N LEU A 28 -10.63 -1.69 6.36
CA LEU A 28 -12.07 -1.89 6.42
C LEU A 28 -12.53 -2.13 7.87
N THR A 29 -11.82 -3.00 8.59
CA THR A 29 -12.11 -3.30 9.99
C THR A 29 -11.96 -2.06 10.85
N ILE A 30 -10.90 -1.27 10.65
CA ILE A 30 -10.71 0.00 11.38
C ILE A 30 -11.83 0.98 11.04
N PHE A 31 -12.20 1.12 9.77
CA PHE A 31 -13.32 1.98 9.38
C PHE A 31 -14.64 1.56 10.05
N ALA A 32 -14.95 0.27 10.09
CA ALA A 32 -16.14 -0.26 10.75
C ALA A 32 -16.16 0.06 12.25
N LEU A 33 -15.03 -0.13 12.95
CA LEU A 33 -14.89 0.24 14.36
C LEU A 33 -15.12 1.73 14.61
N TYR A 34 -14.62 2.59 13.72
CA TYR A 34 -14.79 4.04 13.82
C TYR A 34 -16.23 4.47 13.53
N TYR A 35 -16.86 3.85 12.55
CA TYR A 35 -18.27 4.08 12.23
C TYR A 35 -19.19 3.77 13.42
N GLU A 36 -18.93 2.67 14.15
CA GLU A 36 -19.70 2.32 15.34
C GLU A 36 -19.39 3.21 16.56
N SER A 37 -18.13 3.64 16.72
CA SER A 37 -17.69 4.36 17.93
C SER A 37 -17.80 5.88 17.88
N MET A 38 -17.92 6.50 16.69
CA MET A 38 -17.94 7.96 16.52
C MET A 38 -19.25 8.44 15.89
N PRO A 39 -20.36 8.53 16.63
CA PRO A 39 -21.68 8.51 16.02
C PRO A 39 -22.15 9.80 15.31
N ASN A 40 -21.52 10.97 15.50
CA ASN A 40 -22.02 12.21 14.85
C ASN A 40 -20.91 13.23 14.53
N PRO A 41 -21.03 13.99 13.41
CA PRO A 41 -20.16 15.12 13.14
C PRO A 41 -20.29 16.17 14.24
N PRO A 42 -19.19 16.86 14.63
CA PRO A 42 -19.24 17.89 15.66
C PRO A 42 -20.23 19.01 15.27
N ALA A 43 -21.03 19.46 16.24
CA ALA A 43 -22.11 20.44 16.01
C ALA A 43 -21.59 21.82 15.55
N SER A 44 -20.42 22.21 16.04
CA SER A 44 -19.60 23.25 15.44
C SER A 44 -18.75 22.58 14.35
N GLY A 45 -18.94 22.97 13.09
CA GLY A 45 -18.12 22.46 11.98
C GLY A 45 -16.60 22.52 12.26
N PRO A 46 -15.77 21.89 11.43
CA PRO A 46 -14.34 21.77 11.67
C PRO A 46 -13.69 23.14 11.85
N SER A 47 -12.81 23.25 12.85
CA SER A 47 -12.05 24.48 13.06
C SER A 47 -11.13 24.78 11.86
N LEU A 48 -10.78 26.05 11.66
CA LEU A 48 -9.88 26.46 10.58
C LEU A 48 -8.54 25.71 10.62
N ASN A 49 -8.03 25.43 11.82
CA ASN A 49 -6.80 24.66 12.01
C ASN A 49 -6.93 23.21 11.50
N LEU A 50 -8.08 22.57 11.75
CA LEU A 50 -8.36 21.23 11.26
C LEU A 50 -8.51 21.20 9.74
N LEU A 51 -9.14 22.22 9.15
CA LEU A 51 -9.25 22.39 7.69
C LEU A 51 -7.87 22.53 7.02
N ILE A 52 -6.97 23.34 7.60
CA ILE A 52 -5.61 23.50 7.07
C ILE A 52 -4.83 22.18 7.19
N LEU A 53 -4.95 21.49 8.33
CA LEU A 53 -4.29 20.20 8.54
C LEU A 53 -4.79 19.14 7.56
N ASP A 54 -6.12 19.06 7.35
CA ASP A 54 -6.75 18.18 6.36
C ASP A 54 -6.22 18.46 4.95
N GLY A 55 -6.16 19.73 4.54
CA GLY A 55 -5.57 20.13 3.27
C GLY A 55 -4.11 19.68 3.10
N ILE A 56 -3.28 19.80 4.14
CA ILE A 56 -1.88 19.35 4.12
C ILE A 56 -1.82 17.82 3.96
N PHE A 57 -2.57 17.08 4.78
CA PHE A 57 -2.57 15.61 4.73
C PHE A 57 -3.13 15.09 3.41
N PHE A 58 -4.15 15.73 2.87
CA PHE A 58 -4.71 15.41 1.57
C PHE A 58 -3.68 15.66 0.45
N ALA A 59 -2.97 16.78 0.47
CA ALA A 59 -1.91 17.07 -0.50
C ALA A 59 -0.77 16.04 -0.43
N ILE A 60 -0.31 15.68 0.77
CA ILE A 60 0.70 14.64 0.98
C ILE A 60 0.18 13.30 0.45
N SER A 61 -1.08 12.95 0.73
CA SER A 61 -1.69 11.70 0.27
C SER A 61 -1.73 11.63 -1.26
N MET A 62 -2.11 12.72 -1.93
CA MET A 62 -2.11 12.82 -3.39
C MET A 62 -0.69 12.65 -3.96
N ILE A 63 0.31 13.28 -3.34
CA ILE A 63 1.72 13.11 -3.72
C ILE A 63 2.13 11.64 -3.58
N LEU A 64 1.78 10.97 -2.47
CA LEU A 64 2.07 9.56 -2.27
C LEU A 64 1.44 8.71 -3.39
N VAL A 65 0.14 8.87 -3.67
CA VAL A 65 -0.56 8.14 -4.76
C VAL A 65 0.18 8.28 -6.10
N LEU A 66 0.69 9.48 -6.41
CA LEU A 66 1.45 9.75 -7.64
C LEU A 66 2.88 9.17 -7.63
N ILE A 67 3.52 9.04 -6.46
CA ILE A 67 4.86 8.47 -6.31
C ILE A 67 4.84 6.95 -6.47
N ILE A 68 3.84 6.25 -5.93
CA ILE A 68 3.78 4.78 -5.95
C ILE A 68 4.07 4.21 -7.37
N PRO A 69 3.42 4.64 -8.48
CA PRO A 69 3.70 4.11 -9.82
C PRO A 69 5.08 4.48 -10.38
N ARG A 70 5.68 5.60 -9.95
CA ARG A 70 7.04 5.99 -10.37
C ARG A 70 8.10 5.16 -9.65
N TYR A 71 7.89 4.94 -8.35
CA TYR A 71 8.72 4.12 -7.49
C TYR A 71 8.86 2.68 -8.04
N ASP A 72 7.76 2.07 -8.47
CA ASP A 72 7.75 0.76 -9.15
C ASP A 72 8.74 0.68 -10.30
N ARG A 73 8.60 1.61 -11.25
CA ARG A 73 9.36 1.63 -12.50
C ARG A 73 10.84 1.85 -12.25
N TRP A 74 11.18 2.73 -11.30
CA TRP A 74 12.57 3.14 -11.07
C TRP A 74 13.33 2.16 -10.17
N LEU A 75 12.67 1.50 -9.22
CA LEU A 75 13.33 0.70 -8.19
C LEU A 75 12.86 -0.75 -8.17
N VAL A 76 11.56 -1.00 -8.03
CA VAL A 76 11.04 -2.35 -7.78
C VAL A 76 11.28 -3.27 -8.98
N ARG A 77 10.91 -2.88 -10.19
CA ARG A 77 11.09 -3.75 -11.37
C ARG A 77 12.57 -4.06 -11.67
N PRO A 78 13.49 -3.08 -11.71
CA PRO A 78 14.91 -3.38 -11.89
C PRO A 78 15.48 -4.32 -10.83
N LEU A 79 15.05 -4.17 -9.57
CA LEU A 79 15.46 -5.06 -8.48
C LEU A 79 14.88 -6.46 -8.63
N LEU A 80 13.62 -6.61 -9.00
CA LEU A 80 13.02 -7.91 -9.28
C LEU A 80 13.65 -8.60 -10.49
N ALA A 81 14.17 -7.84 -11.46
CA ALA A 81 14.87 -8.36 -12.62
C ALA A 81 16.32 -8.82 -12.32
N SER A 82 16.99 -8.20 -11.34
CA SER A 82 18.43 -8.37 -11.11
C SER A 82 18.78 -9.03 -9.76
N SER A 83 18.05 -8.71 -8.69
CA SER A 83 18.39 -9.13 -7.33
C SER A 83 18.23 -10.65 -7.14
N ARG A 84 19.08 -11.18 -6.27
CA ARG A 84 19.11 -12.58 -5.82
C ARG A 84 18.68 -12.72 -4.36
N SER A 85 18.55 -11.59 -3.64
CA SER A 85 18.24 -11.57 -2.22
C SER A 85 16.75 -11.35 -2.01
N PHE A 86 16.11 -12.29 -1.32
CA PHE A 86 14.71 -12.14 -0.89
C PHE A 86 14.52 -10.85 -0.08
N SER A 87 15.42 -10.57 0.87
CA SER A 87 15.31 -9.42 1.77
C SER A 87 15.26 -8.11 0.99
N GLN A 88 16.12 -7.95 -0.01
CA GLN A 88 16.09 -6.77 -0.88
C GLN A 88 14.77 -6.70 -1.65
N MET A 89 14.39 -7.75 -2.38
CA MET A 89 13.14 -7.74 -3.16
C MET A 89 11.92 -7.40 -2.29
N PHE A 90 11.84 -8.00 -1.11
CA PHE A 90 10.77 -7.75 -0.16
C PHE A 90 10.76 -6.32 0.38
N MET A 91 11.90 -5.83 0.87
CA MET A 91 11.99 -4.49 1.47
C MET A 91 11.57 -3.39 0.48
N TYR A 92 12.04 -3.47 -0.77
CA TYR A 92 11.69 -2.48 -1.79
C TYR A 92 10.24 -2.63 -2.26
N TRP A 93 9.74 -3.86 -2.44
CA TRP A 93 8.34 -4.05 -2.79
C TRP A 93 7.38 -3.58 -1.68
N ALA A 94 7.69 -3.88 -0.41
CA ALA A 94 6.84 -3.56 0.73
C ALA A 94 6.64 -2.06 0.95
N LEU A 95 7.52 -1.21 0.40
CA LEU A 95 7.34 0.24 0.45
C LEU A 95 6.07 0.70 -0.28
N GLU A 96 5.61 0.01 -1.33
CA GLU A 96 4.38 0.36 -2.02
C GLU A 96 3.12 0.22 -1.15
N PRO A 97 2.81 -0.97 -0.58
CA PRO A 97 1.68 -1.12 0.32
C PRO A 97 1.84 -0.30 1.61
N LEU A 98 3.07 -0.05 2.09
CA LEU A 98 3.31 0.84 3.22
C LEU A 98 2.94 2.30 2.91
N MET A 99 3.29 2.80 1.72
CA MET A 99 2.88 4.14 1.27
C MET A 99 1.36 4.24 1.15
N ALA A 100 0.70 3.21 0.61
CA ALA A 100 -0.76 3.15 0.60
C ALA A 100 -1.30 3.23 2.03
N PHE A 101 -0.78 2.41 2.95
CA PHE A 101 -1.21 2.38 4.35
C PHE A 101 -0.98 3.72 5.07
N ALA A 102 0.10 4.45 4.77
CA ALA A 102 0.34 5.78 5.31
C ALA A 102 -0.78 6.77 4.97
N ILE A 103 -1.34 6.71 3.75
CA ILE A 103 -2.51 7.52 3.35
C ILE A 103 -3.69 7.23 4.27
N PHE A 104 -3.97 5.96 4.53
CA PHE A 104 -5.05 5.55 5.43
C PHE A 104 -4.82 6.07 6.86
N ILE A 105 -3.58 5.99 7.36
CA ILE A 105 -3.22 6.50 8.69
C ILE A 105 -3.48 8.01 8.82
N PHE A 106 -3.23 8.81 7.78
CA PHE A 106 -3.59 10.24 7.83
C PHE A 106 -5.08 10.47 8.04
N GLY A 107 -5.94 9.68 7.38
CA GLY A 107 -7.38 9.73 7.61
C GLY A 107 -7.75 9.30 9.03
N VAL A 108 -7.08 8.29 9.59
CA VAL A 108 -7.32 7.85 10.98
C VAL A 108 -6.96 8.96 11.96
N VAL A 109 -5.81 9.61 11.78
CA VAL A 109 -5.38 10.74 12.62
C VAL A 109 -6.41 11.86 12.56
N LEU A 110 -6.85 12.25 11.36
CA LEU A 110 -7.87 13.30 11.21
C LEU A 110 -9.19 12.92 11.86
N SER A 111 -9.64 11.68 11.66
CA SER A 111 -10.88 11.19 12.25
C SER A 111 -10.86 11.22 13.78
N ASN A 112 -9.72 10.92 14.41
CA ASN A 112 -9.55 11.08 15.86
C ASN A 112 -9.60 12.55 16.29
N LEU A 113 -8.94 13.44 15.56
CA LEU A 113 -8.89 14.87 15.89
C LEU A 113 -10.25 15.56 15.71
N THR A 114 -11.05 15.13 14.72
CA THR A 114 -12.40 15.64 14.47
C THR A 114 -13.47 14.90 15.27
N MET A 115 -13.11 13.77 15.91
CA MET A 115 -14.04 12.82 16.54
C MET A 115 -15.16 12.39 15.58
N TYR A 116 -14.85 12.29 14.29
CA TYR A 116 -15.81 12.04 13.23
C TYR A 116 -15.25 11.08 12.18
N TRP A 117 -15.97 10.00 11.90
CA TRP A 117 -15.55 8.97 10.94
C TRP A 117 -15.57 9.46 9.49
N GLY A 118 -16.38 10.47 9.14
CA GLY A 118 -16.49 10.91 7.75
C GLY A 118 -15.19 11.49 7.19
N SER A 119 -14.32 12.03 8.05
CA SER A 119 -12.96 12.46 7.68
C SER A 119 -12.08 11.31 7.18
N LEU A 120 -12.39 10.05 7.53
CA LEU A 120 -11.64 8.87 7.09
C LEU A 120 -11.97 8.46 5.65
N VAL A 121 -13.17 8.81 5.15
CA VAL A 121 -13.69 8.32 3.85
C VAL A 121 -12.81 8.68 2.66
N PRO A 122 -12.36 9.94 2.47
CA PRO A 122 -11.51 10.29 1.32
C PRO A 122 -10.19 9.51 1.33
N TYR A 123 -9.61 9.31 2.51
CA TYR A 123 -8.35 8.59 2.68
C TYR A 123 -8.52 7.09 2.47
N LEU A 124 -9.66 6.52 2.87
CA LEU A 124 -10.01 5.12 2.59
C LEU A 124 -10.15 4.88 1.08
N ILE A 125 -10.78 5.81 0.35
CA ILE A 125 -10.89 5.74 -1.12
C ILE A 125 -9.50 5.82 -1.76
N MET A 126 -8.67 6.79 -1.36
CA MET A 126 -7.29 6.91 -1.86
C MET A 126 -6.44 5.68 -1.54
N TYR A 127 -6.59 5.13 -0.34
CA TYR A 127 -5.94 3.88 0.09
C TYR A 127 -6.28 2.72 -0.85
N TYR A 128 -7.57 2.47 -1.10
CA TYR A 128 -7.98 1.36 -1.96
C TYR A 128 -7.62 1.61 -3.43
N GLY A 129 -7.64 2.86 -3.89
CA GLY A 129 -7.12 3.23 -5.21
C GLY A 129 -5.62 2.92 -5.33
N ALA A 130 -4.82 3.28 -4.31
CA ALA A 130 -3.40 2.96 -4.24
C ALA A 130 -3.15 1.44 -4.20
N LEU A 131 -3.89 0.71 -3.36
CA LEU A 131 -3.78 -0.73 -3.24
C LEU A 131 -4.15 -1.46 -4.54
N ALA A 132 -5.21 -1.01 -5.23
CA ALA A 132 -5.59 -1.54 -6.54
C ALA A 132 -4.45 -1.39 -7.56
N MET A 133 -3.77 -0.24 -7.58
CA MET A 133 -2.59 -0.06 -8.43
C MET A 133 -1.44 -1.00 -8.06
N VAL A 134 -1.22 -1.28 -6.76
CA VAL A 134 -0.22 -2.25 -6.29
C VAL A 134 -0.58 -3.67 -6.75
N ILE A 135 -1.86 -4.07 -6.66
CA ILE A 135 -2.35 -5.38 -7.10
C ILE A 135 -2.13 -5.57 -8.62
N VAL A 136 -2.50 -4.58 -9.42
CA VAL A 136 -2.31 -4.63 -10.88
C VAL A 136 -0.82 -4.81 -11.21
N ARG A 137 0.07 -4.14 -10.48
CA ARG A 137 1.52 -4.25 -10.67
C ARG A 137 2.10 -5.55 -10.16
N LEU A 138 1.56 -6.10 -9.07
CA LEU A 138 1.97 -7.40 -8.57
C LEU A 138 1.83 -8.48 -9.65
N LYS A 139 0.78 -8.43 -10.48
CA LYS A 139 0.64 -9.33 -11.63
C LYS A 139 1.85 -9.26 -12.58
N SER A 140 2.33 -8.04 -12.89
CA SER A 140 3.54 -7.84 -13.69
C SER A 140 4.79 -8.37 -12.99
N HIS A 141 4.91 -8.18 -11.67
CA HIS A 141 6.04 -8.69 -10.87
C HIS A 141 6.09 -10.21 -10.88
N VAL A 142 4.94 -10.86 -10.70
CA VAL A 142 4.82 -12.32 -10.75
C VAL A 142 5.22 -12.85 -12.13
N SER A 143 4.79 -12.19 -13.22
CA SER A 143 5.19 -12.56 -14.58
C SER A 143 6.71 -12.51 -14.76
N LEU A 144 7.35 -11.40 -14.37
CA LEU A 144 8.80 -11.22 -14.45
C LEU A 144 9.55 -12.30 -13.65
N ILE A 145 9.05 -12.64 -12.46
CA ILE A 145 9.65 -13.68 -11.63
C ILE A 145 9.52 -15.06 -12.28
N ASN A 146 8.35 -15.39 -12.84
CA ASN A 146 8.13 -16.65 -13.52
C ASN A 146 9.06 -16.80 -14.73
N GLU A 147 9.23 -15.75 -15.54
CA GLU A 147 10.20 -15.74 -16.64
C GLU A 147 11.64 -15.96 -16.16
N ARG A 148 12.05 -15.32 -15.05
CA ARG A 148 13.38 -15.54 -14.47
C ARG A 148 13.55 -16.99 -14.01
N ILE A 149 12.55 -17.57 -13.36
CA ILE A 149 12.60 -18.96 -12.91
C ILE A 149 12.68 -19.91 -14.11
N ALA A 150 11.92 -19.67 -15.18
CA ALA A 150 11.96 -20.45 -16.43
C ALA A 150 13.38 -20.44 -17.03
N ARG A 151 13.96 -19.26 -17.24
CA ARG A 151 15.35 -19.10 -17.73
C ARG A 151 16.37 -19.81 -16.83
N LEU A 152 16.21 -19.74 -15.50
CA LEU A 152 17.10 -20.42 -14.55
C LEU A 152 16.90 -21.94 -14.50
N THR A 153 15.76 -22.46 -14.96
CA THR A 153 15.49 -23.90 -15.03
C THR A 153 15.80 -24.50 -16.40
N GLY A 154 16.18 -23.68 -17.38
CA GLY A 154 16.44 -24.13 -18.76
C GLY A 154 15.17 -24.54 -19.49
N ARG A 155 14.02 -24.01 -19.07
CA ARG A 155 12.70 -24.19 -19.70
C ARG A 155 12.20 -22.87 -20.28
#